data_AF-Q8NPU2-F1
#
_entry.id   AF-Q8NPU2-F1
#
_cell.length_a   1.000
_cell.length_b   1.000
_cell.length_c   1.000
_cell.angle_alpha   90.00
_cell.angle_beta   90.00
_cell.angle_gamma   90.00
#
_symmetry.space_group_name_H-M   'P 1'
#
loop_
_entity.id
_entity.type
_entity.pdbx_description
1 polymer ?
#
loop_
_entity_poly.entity_id
_entity_poly.type
_entity_poly.pdbx_seq_one_letter_code
_entity_poly.pdbx_strand_id
1 'polypeptide(L)'
;MINKRSMFMSLKTRRIFGALAVSLSISFSAIATPAASAQELVVSTSAVNEFGVVTSDITAEQILQAQDLIAEMKQSEDIYEYFGALSDVEQRSIIAAVKENPYLIENESPRMRVQSETPDEETPDKKKPSKTYKLYMSILEMMSCINLVDVPSCAQALKAANIAEREAKARYPDSVTNGKGDALRHCAWSALMTIRIGKDAAERIGNAHETVVRGEPEEREMDLINNALGRDIGERFIINGDETGALSTCVSMANIGLLHTLL
;
A
#
# COMPACT_ATOMS: atom_id res chain seq x y z
N MET A 1 36.16 -2.56 -58.13
CA MET A 1 37.24 -3.56 -57.91
C MET A 1 38.52 -2.81 -57.59
N ILE A 2 39.39 -3.34 -56.70
CA ILE A 2 40.79 -2.91 -56.43
C ILE A 2 40.88 -1.49 -55.76
N ASN A 3 41.29 -1.33 -54.48
CA ASN A 3 42.65 -1.37 -53.85
C ASN A 3 43.61 -0.25 -54.37
N LYS A 4 44.54 0.36 -53.60
CA LYS A 4 44.99 0.22 -52.17
C LYS A 4 45.93 1.39 -51.75
N ARG A 5 45.89 1.82 -50.48
CA ARG A 5 47.03 2.45 -49.70
C ARG A 5 47.62 3.77 -50.28
N SER A 6 48.57 4.52 -49.69
CA SER A 6 49.33 4.53 -48.41
C SER A 6 49.49 6.01 -47.93
N MET A 7 49.67 6.46 -46.68
CA MET A 7 50.48 6.06 -45.49
C MET A 7 51.83 6.83 -45.38
N PHE A 8 52.02 7.66 -44.31
CA PHE A 8 53.22 8.50 -43.95
C PHE A 8 53.53 9.67 -44.93
N MET A 9 54.26 10.78 -44.64
CA MET A 9 55.11 11.30 -43.54
C MET A 9 55.14 12.88 -43.61
N SER A 10 55.81 13.77 -42.83
CA SER A 10 56.75 13.71 -41.68
C SER A 10 56.88 15.03 -40.87
N LEU A 11 57.15 14.91 -39.55
CA LEU A 11 57.98 15.71 -38.59
C LEU A 11 58.32 17.23 -38.72
N LYS A 12 58.17 17.92 -37.56
CA LYS A 12 59.03 18.99 -36.95
C LYS A 12 58.98 20.40 -37.58
N THR A 13 59.28 21.52 -36.88
CA THR A 13 60.14 21.78 -35.68
C THR A 13 59.41 22.44 -34.47
N ARG A 14 60.16 23.00 -33.50
CA ARG A 14 59.78 23.21 -32.07
C ARG A 14 60.18 24.60 -31.53
N ARG A 15 59.33 25.16 -30.63
CA ARG A 15 59.67 26.12 -29.53
C ARG A 15 60.17 27.52 -30.00
N ILE A 16 60.25 28.59 -29.20
CA ILE A 16 60.46 28.78 -27.74
C ILE A 16 59.53 29.83 -27.09
N PHE A 17 59.18 29.54 -25.82
CA PHE A 17 58.61 30.33 -24.73
C PHE A 17 58.46 31.87 -24.83
N GLY A 18 57.31 32.34 -24.33
CA GLY A 18 57.14 33.57 -23.53
C GLY A 18 56.06 33.34 -22.47
N ALA A 19 56.29 33.69 -21.21
CA ALA A 19 55.37 33.42 -20.09
C ALA A 19 55.57 34.41 -18.92
N LEU A 20 54.58 34.48 -18.01
CA LEU A 20 54.35 35.50 -16.97
C LEU A 20 53.96 36.88 -17.55
N ALA A 21 53.14 37.71 -16.89
CA ALA A 21 52.44 37.57 -15.59
C ALA A 21 50.92 37.79 -15.79
N VAL A 22 50.05 36.92 -15.29
CA VAL A 22 49.39 37.05 -13.97
C VAL A 22 48.74 38.43 -13.75
N SER A 23 47.47 38.55 -14.15
CA SER A 23 46.52 39.56 -13.65
C SER A 23 45.36 38.83 -12.96
N LEU A 24 45.35 38.83 -11.62
CA LEU A 24 44.35 38.09 -10.84
C LEU A 24 43.03 38.87 -10.71
N SER A 25 42.27 38.97 -11.81
CA SER A 25 40.93 39.53 -11.80
C SER A 25 39.94 38.55 -11.16
N ILE A 26 39.79 38.60 -9.84
CA ILE A 26 38.73 37.89 -9.12
C ILE A 26 37.39 38.55 -9.47
N SER A 27 36.69 37.97 -10.44
CA SER A 27 35.33 38.38 -10.78
C SER A 27 34.39 38.02 -9.64
N PHE A 28 34.09 39.00 -8.79
CA PHE A 28 33.04 38.91 -7.78
C PHE A 28 31.66 38.93 -8.45
N SER A 29 31.31 37.84 -9.13
CA SER A 29 29.93 37.53 -9.50
C SER A 29 29.15 37.33 -8.21
N ALA A 30 28.37 38.35 -7.82
CA ALA A 30 27.52 38.28 -6.64
C ALA A 30 26.41 37.24 -6.88
N ILE A 31 26.67 35.98 -6.50
CA ILE A 31 25.64 34.97 -6.36
C ILE A 31 24.76 35.42 -5.20
N ALA A 32 23.65 36.09 -5.53
CA ALA A 32 22.66 36.49 -4.55
C ALA A 32 22.09 35.23 -3.91
N THR A 33 22.46 34.97 -2.66
CA THR A 33 21.80 33.96 -1.84
C THR A 33 20.34 34.37 -1.66
N PRO A 34 19.36 33.58 -2.12
CA PRO A 34 18.03 33.69 -1.54
C PRO A 34 18.21 33.41 -0.06
N ALA A 35 17.72 34.30 0.81
CA ALA A 35 17.66 33.97 2.22
C ALA A 35 16.85 32.67 2.38
N ALA A 36 17.27 31.79 3.28
CA ALA A 36 16.52 30.58 3.61
C ALA A 36 15.23 30.98 4.33
N SER A 37 14.22 31.39 3.55
CA SER A 37 12.83 31.40 3.97
C SER A 37 12.53 30.03 4.54
N ALA A 38 12.17 29.99 5.81
CA ALA A 38 11.52 28.82 6.37
C ALA A 38 10.13 28.72 5.72
N GLN A 39 10.08 28.08 4.55
CA GLN A 39 8.84 27.44 4.10
C GLN A 39 8.45 26.50 5.24
N GLU A 40 7.40 26.85 5.98
CA GLU A 40 6.72 25.86 6.80
C GLU A 40 6.38 24.68 5.89
N LEU A 41 6.70 23.47 6.35
CA LEU A 41 6.25 22.27 5.67
C LEU A 41 4.73 22.18 5.88
N VAL A 42 3.99 22.87 5.02
CA VAL A 42 2.53 22.74 4.92
C VAL A 42 2.27 21.31 4.45
N VAL A 43 2.14 20.41 5.42
CA VAL A 43 1.72 19.03 5.21
C VAL A 43 0.34 19.11 4.58
N SER A 44 0.29 18.89 3.26
CA SER A 44 -0.95 19.05 2.50
C SER A 44 -1.91 17.92 2.87
N THR A 45 -2.83 18.20 3.80
CA THR A 45 -3.88 17.30 4.27
C THR A 45 -4.94 16.98 3.20
N SER A 46 -4.70 17.38 1.95
CA SER A 46 -5.53 17.11 0.77
C SER A 46 -5.55 15.66 0.31
N ALA A 47 -4.60 14.82 0.75
CA ALA A 47 -4.44 13.42 0.32
C ALA A 47 -5.60 12.46 0.68
N VAL A 48 -6.71 12.97 1.24
CA VAL A 48 -7.86 12.18 1.71
C VAL A 48 -9.17 12.55 0.96
N ASN A 49 -9.18 13.58 0.10
CA ASN A 49 -10.45 14.22 -0.31
C ASN A 49 -10.68 14.43 -1.82
N GLU A 50 -9.92 13.75 -2.71
CA GLU A 50 -10.10 13.86 -4.18
C GLU A 50 -10.13 12.49 -4.92
N PHE A 51 -10.47 11.41 -4.21
CA PHE A 51 -10.64 10.05 -4.77
C PHE A 51 -11.93 9.37 -4.28
N GLY A 52 -13.01 10.14 -4.14
CA GLY A 52 -14.29 9.61 -3.67
C GLY A 52 -15.11 8.97 -4.79
N VAL A 53 -15.46 7.70 -4.64
CA VAL A 53 -16.53 7.07 -5.45
C VAL A 53 -17.80 7.90 -5.28
N VAL A 54 -18.37 8.30 -6.42
CA VAL A 54 -19.53 9.18 -6.50
C VAL A 54 -20.74 8.47 -5.88
N THR A 55 -21.24 9.03 -4.78
CA THR A 55 -22.45 8.57 -4.08
C THR A 55 -23.48 9.68 -3.90
N SER A 56 -23.30 10.84 -4.54
CA SER A 56 -24.21 12.01 -4.46
C SER A 56 -25.50 11.84 -5.26
N ASP A 57 -25.58 10.81 -6.09
CA ASP A 57 -26.70 10.39 -6.92
C ASP A 57 -27.46 9.19 -6.34
N ILE A 58 -26.94 8.58 -5.27
CA ILE A 58 -27.61 7.49 -4.54
C ILE A 58 -28.74 8.08 -3.69
N THR A 59 -29.93 7.45 -3.73
CA THR A 59 -31.11 7.92 -3.01
C THR A 59 -31.16 7.41 -1.57
N ALA A 60 -31.91 8.10 -0.72
CA ALA A 60 -32.19 7.64 0.64
C ALA A 60 -32.92 6.26 0.69
N GLU A 61 -33.65 5.90 -0.37
CA GLU A 61 -34.27 4.57 -0.50
C GLU A 61 -33.23 3.49 -0.80
N GLN A 62 -32.27 3.77 -1.68
CA GLN A 62 -31.14 2.88 -1.97
C GLN A 62 -30.22 2.70 -0.75
N ILE A 63 -29.97 3.77 0.01
CA ILE A 63 -29.24 3.74 1.29
C ILE A 63 -29.98 2.88 2.35
N LEU A 64 -31.31 2.91 2.36
CA LEU A 64 -32.11 2.05 3.23
C LEU A 64 -32.03 0.58 2.80
N GLN A 65 -32.18 0.28 1.50
CA GLN A 65 -32.07 -1.07 0.93
C GLN A 65 -30.67 -1.68 1.14
N ALA A 66 -29.63 -0.86 1.16
CA ALA A 66 -28.26 -1.32 1.45
C ALA A 66 -28.09 -1.93 2.86
N GLN A 67 -29.02 -1.71 3.79
CA GLN A 67 -28.98 -2.36 5.12
C GLN A 67 -29.16 -3.88 5.03
N ASP A 68 -30.05 -4.35 4.14
CA ASP A 68 -30.26 -5.78 3.90
C ASP A 68 -29.06 -6.39 3.17
N LEU A 69 -28.51 -5.70 2.16
CA LEU A 69 -27.28 -6.13 1.47
C LEU A 69 -26.08 -6.22 2.44
N ILE A 70 -25.97 -5.28 3.38
CA ILE A 70 -24.97 -5.33 4.46
C ILE A 70 -25.25 -6.52 5.41
N ALA A 71 -26.51 -6.86 5.68
CA ALA A 71 -26.89 -7.99 6.53
C ALA A 71 -26.65 -9.36 5.88
N GLU A 72 -26.81 -9.47 4.55
CA GLU A 72 -26.43 -10.64 3.77
C GLU A 72 -24.90 -10.76 3.64
N MET A 73 -24.20 -9.66 3.33
CA MET A 73 -22.74 -9.62 3.28
C MET A 73 -22.11 -10.05 4.62
N LYS A 74 -22.68 -9.62 5.77
CA LYS A 74 -22.30 -10.09 7.12
C LYS A 74 -22.41 -11.62 7.32
N GLN A 75 -23.19 -12.32 6.50
CA GLN A 75 -23.45 -13.77 6.58
C GLN A 75 -22.77 -14.57 5.45
N SER A 76 -22.27 -13.90 4.41
CA SER A 76 -21.52 -14.53 3.32
C SER A 76 -20.20 -15.16 3.78
N GLU A 77 -19.78 -16.22 3.08
CA GLU A 77 -18.48 -16.87 3.30
C GLU A 77 -17.32 -16.03 2.69
N ASP A 78 -17.53 -15.59 1.44
CA ASP A 78 -16.81 -14.57 0.64
C ASP A 78 -17.41 -13.15 0.68
N ILE A 79 -17.01 -12.21 1.54
CA ILE A 79 -17.61 -10.85 1.53
C ILE A 79 -17.31 -10.06 0.25
N TYR A 80 -16.15 -10.30 -0.39
CA TYR A 80 -15.74 -9.64 -1.64
C TYR A 80 -16.35 -10.35 -2.86
N GLU A 81 -16.56 -11.67 -2.80
CA GLU A 81 -17.33 -12.39 -3.82
C GLU A 81 -18.81 -11.99 -3.80
N TYR A 82 -19.42 -11.83 -2.62
CA TYR A 82 -20.76 -11.25 -2.47
C TYR A 82 -20.82 -9.82 -3.03
N PHE A 83 -19.96 -8.92 -2.53
CA PHE A 83 -19.96 -7.51 -2.98
C PHE A 83 -19.66 -7.38 -4.48
N GLY A 84 -18.76 -8.20 -5.01
CA GLY A 84 -18.40 -8.24 -6.43
C GLY A 84 -19.49 -8.78 -7.37
N ALA A 85 -20.49 -9.49 -6.84
CA ALA A 85 -21.66 -9.96 -7.59
C ALA A 85 -22.81 -8.93 -7.66
N LEU A 86 -22.80 -7.93 -6.78
CA LEU A 86 -23.76 -6.81 -6.79
C LEU A 86 -23.54 -5.88 -7.99
N SER A 87 -24.59 -5.16 -8.40
CA SER A 87 -24.45 -4.09 -9.41
C SER A 87 -23.73 -2.86 -8.88
N ASP A 88 -23.17 -2.03 -9.76
CA ASP A 88 -22.54 -0.73 -9.42
C ASP A 88 -23.40 0.12 -8.47
N VAL A 89 -24.72 0.15 -8.71
CA VAL A 89 -25.67 0.91 -7.88
C VAL A 89 -25.79 0.31 -6.48
N GLU A 90 -25.95 -1.01 -6.35
CA GLU A 90 -26.05 -1.72 -5.06
C GLU A 90 -24.74 -1.59 -4.27
N GLN A 91 -23.59 -1.78 -4.93
CA GLN A 91 -22.27 -1.52 -4.37
C GLN A 91 -22.19 -0.11 -3.83
N ARG A 92 -22.44 0.92 -4.65
CA ARG A 92 -22.41 2.35 -4.28
C ARG A 92 -23.45 2.73 -3.23
N SER A 93 -24.52 1.96 -3.08
CA SER A 93 -25.51 2.11 -2.01
C SER A 93 -24.96 1.65 -0.65
N ILE A 94 -24.21 0.54 -0.61
CA ILE A 94 -23.45 0.12 0.57
C ILE A 94 -22.39 1.18 0.93
N ILE A 95 -21.69 1.72 -0.08
CA ILE A 95 -20.73 2.83 0.12
C ILE A 95 -21.41 4.02 0.80
N ALA A 96 -22.57 4.44 0.30
CA ALA A 96 -23.32 5.58 0.83
C ALA A 96 -23.82 5.33 2.25
N ALA A 97 -24.42 4.16 2.52
CA ALA A 97 -24.93 3.80 3.83
C ALA A 97 -23.85 3.77 4.93
N VAL A 98 -22.68 3.20 4.64
CA VAL A 98 -21.55 3.16 5.59
C VAL A 98 -20.92 4.55 5.79
N LYS A 99 -20.91 5.41 4.76
CA LYS A 99 -20.49 6.82 4.88
C LYS A 99 -21.44 7.63 5.77
N GLU A 100 -22.76 7.46 5.62
CA GLU A 100 -23.75 8.23 6.40
C GLU A 100 -23.86 7.74 7.85
N ASN A 101 -23.85 6.43 8.08
CA ASN A 101 -23.95 5.86 9.42
C ASN A 101 -23.05 4.63 9.60
N PRO A 102 -21.81 4.81 10.08
CA PRO A 102 -20.90 3.73 10.48
C PRO A 102 -21.50 2.67 11.42
N TYR A 103 -22.53 3.04 12.20
CA TYR A 103 -23.17 2.15 13.18
C TYR A 103 -24.26 1.23 12.58
N LEU A 104 -24.56 1.27 11.27
CA LEU A 104 -25.42 0.27 10.61
C LEU A 104 -24.84 -1.17 10.65
N ILE A 105 -23.60 -1.31 11.12
CA ILE A 105 -22.97 -2.59 11.39
C ILE A 105 -23.44 -3.20 12.73
N GLU A 106 -23.96 -2.40 13.66
CA GLU A 106 -24.50 -2.85 14.94
C GLU A 106 -25.86 -3.56 14.78
N ASN A 107 -26.03 -4.67 15.48
CA ASN A 107 -27.35 -5.31 15.67
C ASN A 107 -28.06 -4.77 16.94
N GLU A 108 -27.53 -3.71 17.55
CA GLU A 108 -28.06 -3.08 18.75
C GLU A 108 -28.69 -1.73 18.39
N SER A 109 -30.01 -1.64 18.45
CA SER A 109 -30.72 -0.37 18.40
C SER A 109 -30.24 0.54 19.54
N PRO A 110 -30.15 1.89 19.39
CA PRO A 110 -29.64 2.83 20.40
C PRO A 110 -30.35 2.85 21.76
N ARG A 111 -30.21 1.76 22.52
CA ARG A 111 -30.72 1.59 23.87
C ARG A 111 -29.59 1.77 24.87
N MET A 112 -29.42 3.04 25.24
CA MET A 112 -29.45 3.41 26.66
C MET A 112 -28.36 2.73 27.52
N ARG A 113 -27.16 3.34 27.55
CA ARG A 113 -26.15 3.09 28.60
C ARG A 113 -26.79 3.28 29.98
N VAL A 114 -27.19 2.19 30.61
CA VAL A 114 -27.55 2.12 32.04
C VAL A 114 -26.43 1.42 32.78
N GLN A 115 -26.19 1.88 33.99
CA GLN A 115 -24.99 1.57 34.78
C GLN A 115 -24.99 0.12 35.29
N SER A 116 -23.97 -0.66 34.92
CA SER A 116 -23.51 -1.81 35.71
C SER A 116 -22.10 -2.27 35.32
N GLU A 117 -21.10 -1.39 35.49
CA GLU A 117 -19.70 -1.83 35.63
C GLU A 117 -19.28 -1.62 37.08
N THR A 118 -19.11 -2.71 37.82
CA THR A 118 -18.41 -2.72 39.10
C THR A 118 -16.90 -2.68 38.85
N PRO A 119 -16.12 -1.91 39.63
CA PRO A 119 -14.68 -1.78 39.41
C PRO A 119 -13.92 -2.98 39.99
N ASP A 120 -13.82 -4.07 39.23
CA ASP A 120 -12.89 -5.17 39.52
C ASP A 120 -11.47 -4.85 39.02
N GLU A 121 -10.47 -5.47 39.66
CA GLU A 121 -9.10 -4.93 39.75
C GLU A 121 -8.22 -5.13 38.49
N GLU A 122 -7.54 -4.03 38.13
CA GLU A 122 -6.15 -3.94 37.65
C GLU A 122 -5.52 -5.17 36.95
N THR A 123 -5.78 -5.32 35.65
CA THR A 123 -4.81 -5.94 34.72
C THR A 123 -4.76 -5.17 33.39
N PRO A 124 -3.57 -4.78 32.88
CA PRO A 124 -3.42 -4.06 31.62
C PRO A 124 -3.34 -5.03 30.41
N ASP A 125 -4.23 -6.02 30.34
CA ASP A 125 -4.29 -6.89 29.16
C ASP A 125 -4.85 -6.13 27.95
N LYS A 126 -4.23 -6.32 26.78
CA LYS A 126 -4.60 -5.63 25.54
C LYS A 126 -5.91 -6.21 25.00
N LYS A 127 -7.05 -5.73 25.51
CA LYS A 127 -8.42 -6.14 25.13
C LYS A 127 -8.52 -6.34 23.60
N LYS A 128 -8.58 -7.61 23.18
CA LYS A 128 -8.64 -7.98 21.76
C LYS A 128 -9.83 -7.29 21.10
N PRO A 129 -9.67 -6.69 19.89
CA PRO A 129 -10.75 -5.99 19.22
C PRO A 129 -11.96 -6.90 19.00
N SER A 130 -13.15 -6.38 19.28
CA SER A 130 -14.40 -7.12 19.15
C SER A 130 -14.64 -7.60 17.71
N LYS A 131 -15.46 -8.65 17.55
CA LYS A 131 -15.83 -9.14 16.21
C LYS A 131 -16.44 -8.02 15.35
N THR A 132 -17.21 -7.13 15.97
CA THR A 132 -17.78 -5.92 15.35
C THR A 132 -16.72 -4.93 14.88
N TYR A 133 -15.70 -4.64 15.71
CA TYR A 133 -14.59 -3.75 15.31
C TYR A 133 -13.81 -4.33 14.13
N LYS A 134 -13.52 -5.64 14.14
CA LYS A 134 -12.85 -6.29 13.00
C LYS A 134 -13.66 -6.18 11.71
N LEU A 135 -14.96 -6.46 11.76
CA LEU A 135 -15.87 -6.30 10.62
C LEU A 135 -15.91 -4.85 10.11
N TYR A 136 -15.99 -3.88 11.02
CA TYR A 136 -15.96 -2.45 10.67
C TYR A 136 -14.66 -2.06 9.97
N MET A 137 -13.50 -2.48 10.50
CA MET A 137 -12.20 -2.23 9.87
C MET A 137 -12.11 -2.90 8.50
N SER A 138 -12.50 -4.17 8.36
CA SER A 138 -12.46 -4.85 7.05
C SER A 138 -13.43 -4.27 6.02
N ILE A 139 -14.57 -3.71 6.45
CA ILE A 139 -15.42 -2.90 5.58
C ILE A 139 -14.72 -1.60 5.18
N LEU A 140 -14.05 -0.89 6.11
CA LEU A 140 -13.25 0.30 5.76
C LEU A 140 -12.06 -0.01 4.82
N GLU A 141 -11.40 -1.17 4.97
CA GLU A 141 -10.31 -1.62 4.10
C GLU A 141 -10.82 -1.95 2.69
N MET A 142 -11.88 -2.75 2.59
CA MET A 142 -12.59 -3.05 1.34
C MET A 142 -13.03 -1.75 0.66
N MET A 143 -13.64 -0.85 1.43
CA MET A 143 -14.07 0.46 0.96
C MET A 143 -12.92 1.32 0.46
N SER A 144 -11.83 1.42 1.22
CA SER A 144 -10.63 2.17 0.85
C SER A 144 -10.05 1.65 -0.46
N CYS A 145 -9.90 0.32 -0.57
CA CYS A 145 -9.46 -0.35 -1.79
C CYS A 145 -10.33 0.04 -3.00
N ILE A 146 -11.66 -0.08 -2.89
CA ILE A 146 -12.58 0.20 -4.00
C ILE A 146 -12.55 1.68 -4.44
N ASN A 147 -12.30 2.62 -3.52
CA ASN A 147 -12.12 4.04 -3.88
C ASN A 147 -10.76 4.33 -4.54
N LEU A 148 -9.75 3.49 -4.28
CA LEU A 148 -8.38 3.69 -4.76
C LEU A 148 -8.09 3.01 -6.11
N VAL A 149 -8.82 1.94 -6.44
CA VAL A 149 -8.66 1.14 -7.67
C VAL A 149 -10.03 0.80 -8.29
N ASP A 150 -10.47 -0.46 -8.24
CA ASP A 150 -11.75 -0.96 -8.71
C ASP A 150 -12.10 -2.28 -7.98
N VAL A 151 -13.37 -2.70 -8.04
CA VAL A 151 -13.87 -3.91 -7.36
C VAL A 151 -13.18 -5.21 -7.84
N PRO A 152 -13.03 -5.48 -9.16
CA PRO A 152 -12.23 -6.62 -9.63
C PRO A 152 -10.81 -6.67 -9.05
N SER A 153 -10.13 -5.52 -8.99
CA SER A 153 -8.77 -5.40 -8.45
C SER A 153 -8.72 -5.72 -6.96
N CYS A 154 -9.70 -5.25 -6.18
CA CYS A 154 -9.82 -5.60 -4.75
C CYS A 154 -10.10 -7.10 -4.52
N ALA A 155 -10.92 -7.73 -5.37
CA ALA A 155 -11.14 -9.18 -5.30
C ALA A 155 -9.86 -9.98 -5.61
N GLN A 156 -9.01 -9.50 -6.53
CA GLN A 156 -7.69 -10.11 -6.78
C GLN A 156 -6.70 -9.88 -5.63
N ALA A 157 -6.76 -8.70 -4.99
CA ALA A 157 -5.94 -8.36 -3.83
C ALA A 157 -6.28 -9.21 -2.60
N LEU A 158 -7.57 -9.48 -2.31
CA LEU A 158 -7.97 -10.45 -1.29
C LEU A 158 -7.43 -11.85 -1.61
N LYS A 159 -7.60 -12.31 -2.86
CA LYS A 159 -7.11 -13.62 -3.30
C LYS A 159 -5.59 -13.73 -3.22
N ALA A 160 -4.86 -12.62 -3.32
CA ALA A 160 -3.42 -12.55 -3.10
C ALA A 160 -3.09 -12.61 -1.59
N ALA A 161 -3.80 -11.86 -0.75
CA ALA A 161 -3.62 -11.87 0.72
C ALA A 161 -3.86 -13.27 1.30
N ASN A 162 -4.95 -13.94 0.89
CA ASN A 162 -5.29 -15.30 1.33
C ASN A 162 -4.27 -16.38 0.91
N ILE A 163 -3.40 -16.10 -0.08
CA ILE A 163 -2.27 -16.96 -0.45
C ILE A 163 -1.04 -16.60 0.39
N ALA A 164 -0.69 -15.32 0.49
CA ALA A 164 0.44 -14.84 1.27
C ALA A 164 0.35 -15.21 2.76
N GLU A 165 -0.83 -15.02 3.35
CA GLU A 165 -1.18 -15.41 4.73
C GLU A 165 -0.98 -16.92 4.97
N ARG A 166 -1.34 -17.75 3.99
CA ARG A 166 -1.21 -19.21 4.06
C ARG A 166 0.26 -19.63 3.97
N GLU A 167 1.02 -19.04 3.06
CA GLU A 167 2.45 -19.31 2.89
C GLU A 167 3.26 -18.84 4.11
N ALA A 168 2.93 -17.68 4.68
CA ALA A 168 3.51 -17.18 5.93
C ALA A 168 3.28 -18.16 7.09
N LYS A 169 2.02 -18.54 7.35
CA LYS A 169 1.65 -19.48 8.41
C LYS A 169 2.21 -20.89 8.21
N ALA A 170 2.29 -21.37 6.98
CA ALA A 170 2.82 -22.71 6.68
C ALA A 170 4.35 -22.82 6.83
N ARG A 171 5.08 -21.71 6.63
CA ARG A 171 6.56 -21.70 6.64
C ARG A 171 7.15 -21.19 7.94
N TYR A 172 6.54 -20.19 8.56
CA TYR A 172 7.11 -19.46 9.68
C TYR A 172 6.06 -19.15 10.79
N PRO A 173 5.30 -20.16 11.27
CA PRO A 173 4.11 -19.97 12.12
C PRO A 173 4.37 -19.13 13.38
N ASP A 174 5.55 -19.26 13.99
CA ASP A 174 5.93 -18.57 15.23
C ASP A 174 6.42 -17.13 15.01
N SER A 175 6.30 -16.57 13.80
CA SER A 175 6.81 -15.23 13.44
C SER A 175 5.90 -14.46 12.47
N VAL A 176 4.60 -14.74 12.50
CA VAL A 176 3.54 -14.07 11.71
C VAL A 176 3.10 -12.70 12.28
N THR A 177 3.97 -12.07 13.06
CA THR A 177 3.81 -10.69 13.58
C THR A 177 5.22 -10.12 13.77
N ASN A 178 5.54 -9.00 13.12
CA ASN A 178 6.83 -8.28 13.19
C ASN A 178 8.09 -9.08 12.80
N GLY A 179 7.92 -10.31 12.33
CA GLY A 179 8.98 -11.27 12.08
C GLY A 179 8.95 -11.84 10.67
N LYS A 180 9.74 -12.90 10.45
CA LYS A 180 9.99 -13.50 9.14
C LYS A 180 8.72 -14.00 8.41
N GLY A 181 7.72 -14.46 9.15
CA GLY A 181 6.39 -14.80 8.61
C GLY A 181 5.65 -13.58 8.08
N ASP A 182 5.67 -12.50 8.84
CA ASP A 182 5.01 -11.23 8.50
C ASP A 182 5.69 -10.54 7.32
N ALA A 183 7.01 -10.49 7.33
CA ALA A 183 7.82 -9.97 6.23
C ALA A 183 7.54 -10.73 4.91
N LEU A 184 7.41 -12.06 4.98
CA LEU A 184 6.95 -12.86 3.84
C LEU A 184 5.51 -12.50 3.44
N ARG A 185 4.57 -12.32 4.38
CA ARG A 185 3.17 -11.96 4.11
C ARG A 185 3.08 -10.70 3.26
N HIS A 186 3.74 -9.61 3.64
CA HIS A 186 3.72 -8.34 2.90
C HIS A 186 4.44 -8.44 1.53
N CYS A 187 5.62 -9.07 1.47
CA CYS A 187 6.34 -9.29 0.22
C CYS A 187 5.50 -10.11 -0.78
N ALA A 188 4.98 -11.25 -0.35
CA ALA A 188 4.20 -12.16 -1.18
C ALA A 188 2.89 -11.49 -1.65
N TRP A 189 2.19 -10.80 -0.76
CA TRP A 189 0.95 -10.12 -1.10
C TRP A 189 1.16 -9.05 -2.17
N SER A 190 2.12 -8.14 -1.96
CA SER A 190 2.43 -7.08 -2.93
C SER A 190 2.99 -7.61 -4.27
N ALA A 191 3.73 -8.71 -4.26
CA ALA A 191 4.20 -9.36 -5.49
C ALA A 191 3.05 -9.97 -6.30
N LEU A 192 2.15 -10.73 -5.63
CA LEU A 192 0.98 -11.34 -6.26
C LEU A 192 -0.03 -10.29 -6.76
N MET A 193 -0.25 -9.21 -6.01
CA MET A 193 -1.03 -8.06 -6.50
C MET A 193 -0.39 -7.48 -7.76
N THR A 194 0.91 -7.19 -7.74
CA THR A 194 1.59 -6.58 -8.90
C THR A 194 1.47 -7.41 -10.17
N ILE A 195 1.49 -8.75 -10.06
CA ILE A 195 1.28 -9.66 -11.21
C ILE A 195 -0.17 -9.62 -11.72
N ARG A 196 -1.16 -9.52 -10.82
CA ARG A 196 -2.60 -9.62 -11.16
C ARG A 196 -3.24 -8.31 -11.62
N ILE A 197 -2.84 -7.19 -11.01
CA ILE A 197 -3.50 -5.88 -11.14
C ILE A 197 -2.52 -4.74 -11.46
N GLY A 198 -1.22 -5.03 -11.60
CA GLY A 198 -0.18 -4.04 -11.89
C GLY A 198 0.35 -3.32 -10.65
N LYS A 199 1.52 -2.68 -10.80
CA LYS A 199 2.27 -2.04 -9.70
C LYS A 199 1.51 -0.89 -9.05
N ASP A 200 0.96 0.02 -9.86
CA ASP A 200 0.24 1.21 -9.38
C ASP A 200 -0.98 0.85 -8.52
N ALA A 201 -1.70 -0.21 -8.87
CA ALA A 201 -2.83 -0.71 -8.11
C ALA A 201 -2.37 -1.41 -6.82
N ALA A 202 -1.38 -2.30 -6.92
CA ALA A 202 -0.77 -2.97 -5.77
C ALA A 202 -0.19 -1.97 -4.74
N GLU A 203 0.39 -0.86 -5.22
CA GLU A 203 0.92 0.22 -4.39
C GLU A 203 -0.18 0.95 -3.63
N ARG A 204 -1.26 1.34 -4.32
CA ARG A 204 -2.40 2.03 -3.70
C ARG A 204 -3.06 1.18 -2.62
N ILE A 205 -3.31 -0.10 -2.90
CA ILE A 205 -3.94 -1.03 -1.95
C ILE A 205 -3.01 -1.30 -0.76
N GLY A 206 -1.75 -1.69 -1.02
CA GLY A 206 -0.79 -2.01 0.04
C GLY A 206 -0.53 -0.83 0.96
N ASN A 207 -0.17 0.33 0.40
CA ASN A 207 0.12 1.52 1.20
C ASN A 207 -1.12 2.04 1.99
N ALA A 208 -2.35 1.67 1.60
CA ALA A 208 -3.59 2.02 2.29
C ALA A 208 -4.03 1.00 3.36
N HIS A 209 -3.67 -0.28 3.24
CA HIS A 209 -3.82 -1.24 4.35
C HIS A 209 -3.05 -0.72 5.58
N GLU A 210 -1.80 -0.28 5.36
CA GLU A 210 -0.94 0.18 6.46
C GLU A 210 -1.37 1.55 7.05
N THR A 211 -2.29 2.30 6.41
CA THR A 211 -2.91 3.52 6.99
C THR A 211 -4.24 3.25 7.70
N VAL A 212 -4.97 2.20 7.32
CA VAL A 212 -6.25 1.83 7.93
C VAL A 212 -6.02 0.98 9.18
N VAL A 213 -5.04 0.07 9.16
CA VAL A 213 -4.61 -0.69 10.34
C VAL A 213 -3.68 0.15 11.21
N ARG A 214 -3.96 0.22 12.53
CA ARG A 214 -3.10 0.91 13.50
C ARG A 214 -2.07 -0.04 14.12
N GLY A 215 -0.93 -0.21 13.45
CA GLY A 215 0.31 -0.65 14.09
C GLY A 215 1.08 0.51 14.73
N GLU A 216 2.16 0.21 15.42
CA GLU A 216 3.18 1.20 15.82
C GLU A 216 3.96 1.70 14.58
N PRO A 217 4.62 2.88 14.63
CA PRO A 217 5.29 3.46 13.45
C PRO A 217 6.35 2.56 12.80
N GLU A 218 7.08 1.79 13.60
CA GLU A 218 8.12 0.86 13.15
C GLU A 218 7.54 -0.39 12.46
N GLU A 219 6.38 -0.88 12.91
CA GLU A 219 5.65 -2.00 12.29
C GLU A 219 5.19 -1.59 10.88
N ARG A 220 4.56 -0.42 10.79
CA ARG A 220 4.12 0.20 9.53
C ARG A 220 5.28 0.39 8.53
N GLU A 221 6.46 0.82 8.99
CA GLU A 221 7.62 1.02 8.11
C GLU A 221 8.18 -0.32 7.61
N MET A 222 8.24 -1.35 8.46
CA MET A 222 8.58 -2.72 8.07
C MET A 222 7.65 -3.23 6.96
N ASP A 223 6.35 -3.03 7.12
CA ASP A 223 5.32 -3.48 6.17
C ASP A 223 5.39 -2.71 4.84
N LEU A 224 5.59 -1.39 4.88
CA LEU A 224 5.78 -0.58 3.67
C LEU A 224 7.05 -0.97 2.89
N ILE A 225 8.17 -1.23 3.57
CA ILE A 225 9.41 -1.71 2.95
C ILE A 225 9.19 -3.08 2.30
N ASN A 226 8.59 -4.03 3.02
CA ASN A 226 8.36 -5.39 2.51
C ASN A 226 7.34 -5.40 1.36
N ASN A 227 6.32 -4.53 1.41
CA ASN A 227 5.40 -4.31 0.29
C ASN A 227 6.13 -3.77 -0.95
N ALA A 228 6.99 -2.75 -0.80
CA ALA A 228 7.76 -2.19 -1.92
C ALA A 228 8.69 -3.24 -2.57
N LEU A 229 9.40 -4.03 -1.76
CA LEU A 229 10.19 -5.17 -2.24
C LEU A 229 9.32 -6.20 -2.98
N GLY A 230 8.11 -6.48 -2.47
CA GLY A 230 7.13 -7.32 -3.15
C GLY A 230 6.74 -6.79 -4.54
N ARG A 231 6.46 -5.48 -4.67
CA ARG A 231 6.14 -4.85 -5.96
C ARG A 231 7.29 -4.99 -6.96
N ASP A 232 8.52 -4.68 -6.52
CA ASP A 232 9.74 -4.81 -7.34
C ASP A 232 10.08 -6.25 -7.72
N ILE A 233 9.56 -7.26 -7.02
CA ILE A 233 9.63 -8.68 -7.39
C ILE A 233 8.53 -9.00 -8.41
N GLY A 234 7.29 -8.58 -8.17
CA GLY A 234 6.14 -8.85 -9.03
C GLY A 234 6.33 -8.36 -10.47
N GLU A 235 6.94 -7.18 -10.68
CA GLU A 235 7.29 -6.67 -12.01
C GLU A 235 8.21 -7.61 -12.82
N ARG A 236 9.02 -8.43 -12.16
CA ARG A 236 9.94 -9.38 -12.83
C ARG A 236 9.20 -10.61 -13.39
N PHE A 237 7.99 -10.87 -12.88
CA PHE A 237 7.17 -12.03 -13.21
C PHE A 237 5.80 -11.66 -13.83
N ILE A 238 5.50 -10.37 -14.00
CA ILE A 238 4.23 -9.91 -14.61
C ILE A 238 4.09 -10.33 -16.07
N ILE A 239 5.19 -10.38 -16.83
CA ILE A 239 5.19 -10.70 -18.28
C ILE A 239 4.81 -12.16 -18.55
N ASN A 240 5.14 -13.08 -17.64
CA ASN A 240 4.85 -14.52 -17.75
C ASN A 240 3.79 -15.01 -16.75
N GLY A 241 3.27 -14.14 -15.88
CA GLY A 241 2.28 -14.50 -14.85
C GLY A 241 2.80 -15.45 -13.76
N ASP A 242 4.12 -15.51 -13.55
CA ASP A 242 4.73 -16.53 -12.69
C ASP A 242 4.69 -16.15 -11.19
N GLU A 243 3.50 -16.29 -10.62
CA GLU A 243 3.24 -16.18 -9.19
C GLU A 243 4.10 -17.13 -8.34
N THR A 244 4.54 -18.27 -8.90
CA THR A 244 5.34 -19.28 -8.17
C THR A 244 6.80 -18.83 -8.04
N GLY A 245 7.38 -18.29 -9.12
CA GLY A 245 8.69 -17.63 -9.11
C GLY A 245 8.73 -16.42 -8.18
N ALA A 246 7.68 -15.60 -8.19
CA ALA A 246 7.54 -14.45 -7.29
C ALA A 246 7.47 -14.88 -5.81
N LEU A 247 6.59 -15.83 -5.46
CA LEU A 247 6.50 -16.40 -4.11
C LEU A 247 7.83 -17.03 -3.67
N SER A 248 8.47 -17.83 -4.53
CA SER A 248 9.77 -18.44 -4.26
C SER A 248 10.86 -17.39 -4.02
N THR A 249 10.80 -16.25 -4.70
CA THR A 249 11.72 -15.11 -4.51
C THR A 249 11.51 -14.45 -3.14
N CYS A 250 10.27 -14.13 -2.74
CA CYS A 250 9.97 -13.62 -1.40
C CYS A 250 10.38 -14.60 -0.29
N VAL A 251 10.07 -15.91 -0.44
CA VAL A 251 10.50 -16.96 0.51
C VAL A 251 12.03 -17.04 0.59
N SER A 252 12.72 -16.90 -0.53
CA SER A 252 14.19 -16.89 -0.56
C SER A 252 14.75 -15.67 0.16
N MET A 253 14.23 -14.46 -0.10
CA MET A 253 14.64 -13.22 0.55
C MET A 253 14.36 -13.23 2.06
N ALA A 254 13.21 -13.77 2.49
CA ALA A 254 12.91 -14.03 3.90
C ALA A 254 13.98 -14.94 4.52
N ASN A 255 14.34 -16.03 3.85
CA ASN A 255 15.32 -17.01 4.35
C ASN A 255 16.75 -16.47 4.48
N ILE A 256 17.16 -15.48 3.68
CA ILE A 256 18.51 -14.91 3.70
C ILE A 256 18.59 -13.52 4.37
N GLY A 257 17.51 -13.06 5.02
CA GLY A 257 17.51 -11.78 5.75
C GLY A 257 17.51 -10.53 4.87
N LEU A 258 16.90 -10.60 3.68
CA LEU A 258 16.72 -9.45 2.77
C LEU A 258 15.30 -8.86 2.81
N LEU A 259 14.41 -9.39 3.63
CA LEU A 259 13.16 -8.73 4.02
C LEU A 259 13.33 -8.12 5.42
N HIS A 260 12.65 -7.02 5.71
CA HIS A 260 12.77 -6.32 6.99
C HIS A 260 11.98 -7.02 8.08
N THR A 261 12.53 -7.09 9.30
CA THR A 261 11.88 -7.60 10.52
C THR A 261 12.24 -6.72 11.70
N LEU A 262 11.42 -6.75 12.76
CA LEU A 262 11.71 -6.14 14.06
C LEU A 262 12.10 -7.19 15.12
N LEU A 263 12.29 -8.44 14.67
CA LEU A 263 12.68 -9.65 15.42
C LEU A 263 13.87 -10.33 14.74
#